data_AF-A0A938ATB9-F1
#
_entry.id   AF-A0A938ATB9-F1
#
_cell.length_a   1.000
_cell.length_b   1.000
_cell.length_c   1.000
_cell.angle_alpha   90.00
_cell.angle_beta   90.00
_cell.angle_gamma   90.00
#
_symmetry.space_group_name_H-M   'P 1'
#
loop_
_entity.id
_entity.type
_entity.pdbx_description
1 polymer ?
#
loop_
_entity_poly.entity_id
_entity_poly.type
_entity_poly.pdbx_seq_one_letter_code
_entity_poly.pdbx_strand_id
1 'polypeptide(L)' 'MKHTKLTVRIREDVLRDAKAYAKEHGTTLSRLVTEHLERLRHGDGPLADAPITRRLVGVLPPRASVDEYRTHLQRQHR' A
#
# COMPACT_ATOMS: atom_id res chain seq x y z
N MET A 1 -13.43 11.89 -13.03
CA MET A 1 -13.53 10.74 -12.10
C MET A 1 -14.92 10.74 -11.49
N LYS A 2 -15.57 9.59 -11.33
CA LYS A 2 -16.94 9.50 -10.81
C LYS A 2 -16.88 9.40 -9.27
N HIS A 3 -17.54 10.31 -8.57
CA HIS A 3 -17.66 10.29 -7.11
C HIS A 3 -19.03 9.76 -6.68
N THR A 4 -19.06 8.88 -5.69
CA THR A 4 -20.29 8.33 -5.11
C THR A 4 -20.44 8.84 -3.68
N LYS A 5 -21.66 9.27 -3.30
CA LYS A 5 -21.94 9.73 -1.94
C LYS A 5 -22.05 8.53 -0.99
N LEU A 6 -21.24 8.54 0.06
CA LEU A 6 -21.33 7.60 1.18
C LEU A 6 -21.95 8.31 2.39
N THR A 7 -22.99 7.72 2.96
CA THR A 7 -23.59 8.18 4.22
C THR A 7 -23.30 7.15 5.30
N VAL A 8 -22.67 7.58 6.39
CA VAL A 8 -22.33 6.74 7.55
C VAL A 8 -22.96 7.30 8.82
N ARG A 9 -23.33 6.42 9.75
CA ARG A 9 -23.74 6.81 11.10
C ARG A 9 -22.50 6.84 11.98
N ILE A 10 -22.28 7.96 12.66
CA ILE A 10 -21.11 8.18 13.51
C ILE A 10 -21.58 8.96 14.75
N ARG A 11 -20.95 8.73 15.89
CA ARG A 11 -21.24 9.46 17.12
C ARG A 11 -20.90 10.95 16.95
N GLU A 12 -21.71 11.83 17.53
CA GLU A 12 -21.59 13.28 17.33
C GLU A 12 -20.27 13.85 17.88
N ASP A 13 -19.81 13.35 19.02
CA ASP A 13 -18.51 13.67 19.61
C ASP A 13 -17.36 13.41 18.63
N VAL A 14 -17.35 12.24 18.01
CA VAL A 14 -16.34 11.85 17.02
C VAL A 14 -16.39 12.75 15.79
N LEU A 15 -17.59 13.13 15.33
CA LEU A 15 -17.75 14.00 14.16
C LEU A 15 -17.19 15.39 14.43
N ARG A 16 -17.43 15.92 15.63
CA ARG A 16 -16.90 17.22 16.04
C ARG A 16 -15.38 17.20 16.08
N ASP A 17 -14.80 16.20 16.71
CA ASP A 17 -13.35 16.11 16.88
C ASP A 17 -12.64 15.93 15.53
N ALA A 18 -13.21 15.11 14.63
CA ALA A 18 -12.69 14.94 13.28
C ALA A 18 -12.76 16.21 12.43
N LYS A 19 -13.80 17.04 12.60
CA LYS A 19 -13.90 18.35 11.94
C LYS A 19 -12.86 19.35 12.48
N ALA A 20 -12.65 19.36 13.80
CA ALA A 20 -11.63 20.21 14.42
C ALA A 20 -10.24 19.87 13.87
N TYR A 21 -9.90 18.58 13.86
CA TYR A 21 -8.66 18.07 13.26
C TYR A 21 -8.51 18.48 11.80
N ALA A 22 -9.56 18.28 10.98
CA ALA A 22 -9.49 18.65 9.56
C ALA A 22 -9.20 20.15 9.36
N LYS A 23 -9.81 21.01 10.17
CA LYS A 23 -9.61 22.46 10.13
C LYS A 23 -8.18 22.84 10.53
N GLU A 24 -7.67 22.27 11.61
CA GLU A 24 -6.31 22.53 12.10
C GLU A 24 -5.25 22.14 11.06
N HIS A 25 -5.45 21.04 10.36
CA HIS A 25 -4.53 20.53 9.34
C HIS A 25 -4.81 21.03 7.92
N GLY A 26 -5.69 22.02 7.73
CA GLY A 26 -5.97 22.60 6.41
C GLY A 26 -6.56 21.60 5.39
N THR A 27 -7.32 20.62 5.86
CA THR A 27 -7.91 19.55 5.04
C THR A 27 -9.43 19.45 5.24
N THR A 28 -10.08 18.48 4.60
CA THR A 28 -11.52 18.23 4.76
C THR A 28 -11.77 16.84 5.29
N LEU A 29 -12.88 16.66 6.00
CA LEU A 29 -13.30 15.34 6.49
C LEU A 29 -13.45 14.33 5.34
N SER A 30 -14.04 14.77 4.22
CA SER A 30 -14.18 13.93 3.03
C SER A 30 -12.82 13.48 2.48
N ARG A 31 -11.81 14.37 2.47
CA ARG A 31 -10.45 14.02 2.03
C ARG A 31 -9.80 13.01 2.97
N LEU A 32 -9.89 13.23 4.29
CA LEU A 32 -9.36 12.31 5.29
C LEU A 32 -9.95 10.91 5.17
N VAL A 33 -11.29 10.82 5.03
CA VAL A 33 -11.98 9.55 4.85
C VAL A 33 -11.60 8.91 3.52
N THR A 34 -11.53 9.67 2.43
CA THR A 34 -11.13 9.15 1.11
C THR A 34 -9.72 8.56 1.16
N GLU A 35 -8.74 9.31 1.67
CA GLU A 35 -7.36 8.84 1.79
C GLU A 35 -7.26 7.59 2.70
N HIS A 36 -8.03 7.53 3.79
CA HIS A 36 -8.08 6.35 4.63
C HIS A 36 -8.68 5.13 3.91
N LEU A 37 -9.82 5.29 3.24
CA LEU A 37 -10.45 4.22 2.46
C LEU A 37 -9.57 3.76 1.29
N GLU A 38 -8.83 4.68 0.67
CA GLU A 38 -7.83 4.35 -0.35
C GLU A 38 -6.68 3.53 0.23
N ARG A 39 -6.17 3.86 1.42
CA ARG A 39 -5.17 3.01 2.10
C ARG A 39 -5.69 1.60 2.39
N LEU A 40 -6.97 1.44 2.72
CA LEU A 40 -7.58 0.12 2.90
C LEU A 40 -7.61 -0.70 1.60
N ARG A 41 -7.69 -0.04 0.43
CA ARG A 41 -7.60 -0.73 -0.88
C ARG A 41 -6.21 -1.28 -1.18
N HIS A 42 -5.17 -0.74 -0.55
CA HIS A 42 -3.79 -1.24 -0.69
C HIS A 42 -3.52 -2.42 0.27
N GLY A 43 -4.56 -3.17 0.62
CA GLY A 43 -4.53 -4.33 1.52
C GLY A 43 -3.82 -5.57 0.97
N ASP A 44 -2.73 -5.43 0.22
CA ASP A 44 -1.89 -6.53 -0.27
C ASP A 44 -0.41 -6.35 0.18
N GLY A 45 -0.22 -5.93 1.44
CA GLY A 45 1.09 -5.90 2.09
C GLY A 45 2.16 -5.01 1.40
N PRO A 46 3.41 -5.03 1.89
CA PRO A 46 4.52 -4.24 1.35
C PRO A 46 4.82 -4.45 -0.15
N LEU A 47 4.21 -5.46 -0.77
CA LEU A 47 4.42 -5.87 -2.16
C LEU A 47 3.33 -5.34 -3.11
N ALA A 48 2.21 -4.81 -2.60
CA ALA A 48 1.17 -4.19 -3.43
C ALA A 48 1.72 -2.99 -4.20
N ASP A 49 2.54 -2.17 -3.54
CA ASP A 49 3.13 -0.95 -4.08
C ASP A 49 4.47 -1.18 -4.81
N ALA A 50 4.90 -2.45 -4.94
CA ALA A 50 6.18 -2.81 -5.52
C ALA A 50 6.02 -3.91 -6.60
N PRO A 51 5.51 -3.56 -7.80
CA PRO A 51 5.16 -4.54 -8.83
C PRO A 51 6.36 -5.34 -9.36
N ILE A 52 7.56 -4.75 -9.32
CA ILE A 52 8.80 -5.40 -9.74
C ILE A 52 9.21 -6.46 -8.71
N THR A 53 9.24 -6.13 -7.42
CA THR A 53 9.62 -7.11 -6.38
C THR A 53 8.57 -8.20 -6.24
N ARG A 54 7.27 -7.89 -6.38
CA ARG A 54 6.19 -8.91 -6.41
C ARG A 54 6.41 -9.97 -7.49
N ARG A 55 6.94 -9.60 -8.66
CA ARG A 55 7.27 -10.55 -9.74
C ARG A 55 8.50 -11.42 -9.44
N LEU A 56 9.39 -10.98 -8.56
CA LEU A 56 10.63 -11.68 -8.20
C LEU A 56 10.44 -12.60 -6.98
N VAL A 57 9.45 -12.34 -6.14
CA VAL A 57 9.09 -13.20 -5.01
C VAL A 57 8.65 -14.58 -5.53
N GLY A 58 9.28 -15.64 -5.03
CA GLY A 58 8.96 -17.02 -5.41
C GLY A 58 9.74 -17.56 -6.64
N VAL A 59 10.54 -16.72 -7.30
CA VAL A 59 11.39 -17.16 -8.42
C VAL A 59 12.61 -17.96 -7.92
N LEU A 60 13.10 -17.64 -6.73
CA LEU A 60 14.22 -18.37 -6.14
C LEU A 60 13.74 -19.67 -5.48
N PRO A 61 14.45 -20.79 -5.68
CA PRO A 61 14.18 -22.01 -4.94
C PRO A 61 14.38 -21.79 -3.42
N PRO A 62 13.73 -22.60 -2.56
CA PRO A 62 13.81 -22.46 -1.10
C PRO A 62 15.23 -22.51 -0.51
N ARG A 63 16.20 -23.04 -1.27
CA ARG A 63 17.62 -23.12 -0.92
C ARG A 63 18.49 -22.59 -2.05
N ALA A 64 18.33 -21.32 -2.40
CA ALA A 64 19.21 -20.66 -3.35
C ALA A 64 20.51 -20.19 -2.67
N SER A 65 21.66 -20.39 -3.31
CA SER A 65 22.95 -19.86 -2.86
C SER A 65 23.51 -18.80 -3.81
N VAL A 66 24.13 -17.77 -3.25
CA VAL A 66 24.84 -16.73 -4.02
C VAL A 66 26.01 -17.34 -4.82
N ASP A 67 26.67 -18.37 -4.28
CA ASP A 67 27.81 -19.00 -4.94
C ASP A 67 27.41 -19.87 -6.12
N GLU A 68 26.21 -20.48 -6.08
CA GLU A 68 25.62 -21.17 -7.24
C GLU A 68 25.35 -20.18 -8.38
N TYR A 69 24.82 -18.99 -8.06
CA TYR A 69 24.61 -17.92 -9.05
C TYR A 69 25.93 -17.44 -9.68
N ARG A 70 26.96 -17.21 -8.86
CA ARG A 70 28.29 -16.82 -9.36
C ARG A 70 28.89 -17.89 -10.27
N THR A 71 28.74 -19.16 -9.91
CA THR A 71 29.21 -20.29 -10.72
C THR A 71 28.45 -20.37 -12.05
N HIS A 72 27.14 -20.14 -12.04
CA HIS A 72 26.33 -20.09 -13.27
C HIS A 72 26.80 -18.98 -14.22
N LEU A 73 27.03 -17.76 -13.71
CA LEU A 73 27.52 -16.63 -14.50
C LEU A 73 28.89 -16.93 -15.15
N GLN A 74 29.80 -17.57 -14.42
CA GLN A 74 31.11 -17.95 -14.95
C GLN A 74 31.03 -18.98 -16.08
N ARG A 75 30.01 -19.85 -16.10
CA ARG A 75 29.80 -20.82 -17.19
C ARG A 75 29.11 -20.20 -18.40
N GLN A 76 28.21 -19.23 -18.19
CA GLN A 76 27.44 -18.60 -19.27
C GLN A 76 28.24 -17.57 -20.07
N HIS A 77 29.21 -16.90 -19.43
CA HIS A 77 30.03 -15.86 -20.06
C HIS A 77 31.44 -16.35 -20.43
N ARG A 78 31.57 -17.64 -20.74
CA ARG A 78 32.82 -18.28 -21.14
C ARG A 78 32.60 -19.07 -22.41
#